data_AF-A0A4Y2E1P4-F1
#
_entry.id   AF-A0A4Y2E1P4-F1
#
_cell.length_a   1.000
_cell.length_b   1.000
_cell.length_c   1.000
_cell.angle_alpha   90.00
_cell.angle_beta   90.00
_cell.angle_gamma   90.00
#
_symmetry.space_group_name_H-M   'P 1'
#
loop_
_entity.id
_entity.type
_entity.pdbx_description
1 polymer ?
#
loop_
_entity_poly.entity_id
_entity_poly.type
_entity_poly.pdbx_seq_one_letter_code
_entity_poly.pdbx_strand_id
1 'polypeptide(L)'
;MPSGQLQQTESRLLSLRVNSVCEKHFKDSEVLRNSTFYNEKTGTISAPMKWPKLKGNAVPSIFPGSPSYISSSSAIRESPSKKRQ
;
A
#
# COMPACT_ATOMS: atom_id res chain seq x y z
N MET A 1 27.53 31.52 -15.06
CA MET A 1 27.02 30.17 -15.41
C MET A 1 25.94 29.75 -14.41
N PRO A 2 24.64 30.04 -14.64
CA PRO A 2 23.57 29.53 -13.79
C PRO A 2 22.93 28.29 -14.42
N SER A 3 23.72 27.24 -14.68
CA SER A 3 23.20 25.99 -15.25
C SER A 3 22.60 25.04 -14.21
N GLY A 4 22.74 25.35 -12.91
CA GLY A 4 22.35 24.48 -11.80
C GLY A 4 20.88 24.59 -11.36
N GLN A 5 20.15 25.64 -11.75
CA GLN A 5 18.75 25.83 -11.33
C GLN A 5 17.77 25.04 -12.21
N LEU A 6 18.03 24.92 -13.52
CA LEU A 6 17.17 24.18 -14.46
C LEU A 6 17.13 22.67 -14.15
N GLN A 7 18.26 22.06 -13.77
CA GLN A 7 18.31 20.63 -13.45
C GLN A 7 17.55 20.27 -12.16
N GLN A 8 17.44 21.18 -11.21
CA GLN A 8 16.75 20.94 -9.94
C GLN A 8 15.23 21.07 -10.07
N THR A 9 14.75 21.93 -10.98
CA THR A 9 13.32 22.01 -11.32
C THR A 9 12.86 20.84 -12.18
N GLU A 10 13.71 20.34 -13.09
CA GLU A 10 13.38 19.19 -13.94
C GLU A 10 13.33 17.87 -13.15
N SER A 11 14.21 17.70 -12.16
CA SER A 11 14.16 16.54 -11.24
C SER A 11 12.90 16.55 -10.34
N ARG A 12 12.40 17.72 -9.94
CA ARG A 12 11.08 17.84 -9.28
C ARG A 12 9.91 17.55 -10.20
N LEU A 13 10.00 17.92 -11.48
CA LEU A 13 8.95 17.68 -12.47
C LEU A 13 8.86 16.19 -12.87
N LEU A 14 9.99 15.47 -12.90
CA LEU A 14 10.04 14.02 -13.15
C LEU A 14 9.41 13.20 -12.00
N SER A 15 9.45 13.72 -10.77
CA SER A 15 8.83 13.08 -9.59
C SER A 15 7.29 13.12 -9.60
N LEU A 16 6.67 13.97 -10.42
CA LEU A 16 5.21 14.17 -10.43
C LEU A 16 4.46 13.27 -11.44
N ARG A 17 5.17 12.53 -12.31
CA ARG A 17 4.55 11.72 -13.37
C ARG A 17 4.44 10.22 -13.07
N VAL A 18 4.87 9.76 -11.90
CA VAL A 18 4.79 8.34 -11.51
C VAL A 18 4.22 8.19 -10.10
N ASN A 19 3.05 8.76 -9.84
CA ASN A 19 2.36 8.60 -8.55
C ASN A 19 1.54 7.29 -8.47
N SER A 20 2.01 6.23 -9.14
CA SER A 20 1.39 4.91 -9.14
C SER A 20 2.29 3.93 -8.42
N VAL A 21 1.74 3.23 -7.43
CA VAL A 21 2.44 2.15 -6.72
C VAL A 21 1.90 0.79 -7.16
N CYS A 22 2.75 -0.23 -7.17
CA CYS A 22 2.32 -1.60 -7.48
C CYS A 22 1.59 -2.27 -6.29
N GLU A 23 0.91 -3.39 -6.52
CA GLU A 23 0.13 -4.09 -5.48
C GLU A 23 0.95 -4.51 -4.25
N LYS A 24 2.27 -4.67 -4.38
CA LYS A 24 3.18 -5.04 -3.29
C LYS A 24 3.25 -4.01 -2.16
N HIS A 25 2.74 -2.80 -2.40
CA HIS A 25 2.66 -1.74 -1.39
C HIS A 25 1.42 -1.84 -0.49
N PHE A 26 0.49 -2.74 -0.83
CA PHE A 26 -0.73 -2.99 -0.08
C PHE A 26 -0.68 -4.36 0.60
N LYS A 27 -1.49 -4.55 1.64
CA LYS A 27 -1.66 -5.88 2.24
C LYS A 27 -2.50 -6.75 1.31
N ASP A 28 -2.27 -8.05 1.29
CA ASP A 28 -3.09 -8.98 0.49
C ASP A 28 -4.57 -8.93 0.84
N SER A 29 -4.90 -8.57 2.10
CA SER A 29 -6.27 -8.36 2.54
C SER A 29 -6.95 -7.13 1.93
N GLU A 30 -6.20 -6.22 1.31
CA GLU A 30 -6.68 -4.99 0.68
C GLU A 30 -6.82 -5.11 -0.83
N VAL A 31 -6.31 -6.20 -1.42
CA VAL A 31 -6.37 -6.48 -2.85
C VAL A 31 -7.48 -7.50 -3.14
N LEU A 32 -8.54 -7.07 -3.82
CA LEU A 32 -9.62 -7.93 -4.32
C LEU A 32 -9.17 -8.66 -5.59
N ARG A 33 -8.87 -9.96 -5.43
CA ARG A 33 -8.56 -10.85 -6.55
C ARG A 33 -9.76 -11.66 -7.04
N ASN A 34 -10.79 -11.81 -6.21
CA ASN A 34 -11.98 -12.60 -6.52
C ASN A 34 -13.25 -11.74 -6.49
N SER A 35 -14.18 -12.04 -7.40
CA SER A 35 -15.54 -11.52 -7.38
C SER A 35 -16.46 -12.56 -6.78
N THR A 36 -17.25 -12.17 -5.79
CA THR A 36 -18.31 -13.01 -5.23
C THR A 36 -19.64 -12.60 -5.83
N PHE A 37 -20.39 -13.58 -6.32
CA PHE A 37 -21.75 -13.41 -6.82
C PHE A 37 -22.68 -14.34 -6.05
N TYR A 38 -23.82 -13.83 -5.60
CA TYR A 38 -24.82 -14.63 -4.91
C TYR A 38 -25.86 -15.12 -5.90
N ASN A 39 -26.09 -16.43 -5.91
CA ASN A 39 -27.16 -17.07 -6.68
C ASN A 39 -28.04 -17.88 -5.73
N GLU A 40 -29.34 -17.63 -5.70
CA GLU A 40 -30.28 -18.32 -4.81
C GLU A 40 -30.28 -19.85 -5.00
N LYS A 41 -29.98 -20.34 -6.20
CA LYS A 41 -30.00 -21.78 -6.51
C LYS A 41 -28.71 -22.52 -6.14
N THR A 42 -27.57 -21.83 -6.14
CA THR A 42 -26.24 -22.45 -6.04
C THR A 42 -25.44 -21.90 -4.85
N GLY A 43 -25.96 -20.88 -4.17
CA GLY A 43 -25.29 -20.17 -3.10
C GLY A 43 -24.30 -19.12 -3.62
N THR A 44 -23.35 -18.75 -2.76
CA THR A 44 -22.31 -17.78 -3.10
C THR A 44 -21.22 -18.43 -3.94
N ILE A 45 -21.02 -17.92 -5.15
CA ILE A 45 -19.98 -18.37 -6.08
C ILE A 45 -18.86 -17.32 -6.09
N SER A 46 -17.61 -17.77 -6.07
CA SER A 46 -16.43 -16.91 -6.17
C SER A 46 -15.64 -17.24 -7.43
N ALA A 47 -15.31 -16.21 -8.23
CA ALA A 47 -14.52 -16.36 -9.44
C ALA A 47 -13.30 -15.41 -9.43
N PRO A 48 -12.12 -15.84 -9.93
CA PRO A 48 -10.94 -15.00 -10.01
C PRO A 48 -11.13 -13.89 -11.06
N MET A 49 -10.68 -12.68 -10.74
CA MET A 49 -10.69 -11.54 -11.65
C MET A 49 -9.40 -11.50 -12.48
N LYS A 50 -9.53 -11.20 -13.79
CA LYS A 50 -8.36 -10.94 -14.66
C LYS A 50 -7.56 -9.72 -14.20
N TRP A 51 -8.23 -8.72 -13.66
CA TRP A 51 -7.64 -7.48 -13.18
C TRP A 51 -8.03 -7.28 -11.71
N PRO A 52 -7.10 -7.52 -10.76
CA PRO A 52 -7.34 -7.26 -9.35
C PRO A 52 -7.68 -5.80 -9.09
N LYS A 53 -8.51 -5.56 -8.08
CA LYS A 53 -8.92 -4.21 -7.66
C LYS A 53 -8.50 -3.96 -6.23
N LEU A 54 -8.21 -2.71 -5.89
CA LEU A 54 -8.02 -2.33 -4.49
C LEU A 54 -9.37 -2.10 -3.81
N LYS A 55 -9.44 -2.35 -2.50
CA LYS A 55 -10.55 -1.86 -1.67
C LYS A 55 -10.61 -0.34 -1.77
N GLY A 56 -11.82 0.24 -1.69
CA GLY A 56 -12.03 1.68 -1.88
C GLY A 56 -11.28 2.58 -0.90
N ASN A 57 -10.85 2.04 0.25
CA ASN A 57 -10.10 2.72 1.30
C ASN A 57 -8.69 2.13 1.50
N ALA A 58 -8.19 1.31 0.57
CA ALA A 58 -6.85 0.75 0.66
C ALA A 58 -5.81 1.86 0.52
N VAL A 59 -4.91 1.94 1.49
CA VAL A 59 -3.78 2.87 1.47
C VAL A 59 -2.48 2.08 1.45
N PRO A 60 -1.47 2.48 0.66
CA PRO A 60 -0.21 1.78 0.66
C PRO A 60 0.43 1.91 2.04
N SER A 61 0.72 0.76 2.64
CA SER A 61 1.31 0.68 3.98
C SER A 61 2.65 -0.02 3.97
N ILE A 62 3.08 -0.65 2.87
CA ILE A 62 4.35 -1.37 2.80
C ILE A 62 5.36 -0.49 2.06
N PHE A 63 6.39 -0.05 2.79
CA PHE A 63 7.43 0.84 2.28
C PHE A 63 8.77 0.09 2.30
N PRO A 64 9.22 -0.48 1.16
CA PRO A 64 10.48 -1.22 1.10
C PRO A 64 11.66 -0.30 1.45
N GLY A 65 12.62 -0.81 2.21
CA GLY A 65 13.77 -0.03 2.69
C GLY A 65 13.48 0.86 3.92
N SER A 66 12.24 0.89 4.41
CA SER A 66 11.89 1.58 5.66
C SER A 66 11.90 0.63 6.87
N PRO A 67 12.09 1.14 8.09
CA PRO A 67 11.88 0.38 9.30
C PRO A 67 10.48 -0.23 9.40
N SER A 68 10.39 -1.47 9.91
CA SER A 68 9.14 -2.24 9.98
C SER A 68 8.02 -1.53 10.74
N TYR A 69 8.34 -0.71 11.75
CA TYR A 69 7.36 0.06 12.53
C TYR A 69 6.63 1.14 11.72
N ILE A 70 7.16 1.53 10.55
CA ILE A 70 6.47 2.46 9.64
C ILE A 70 5.45 1.71 8.80
N SER A 71 5.77 0.47 8.43
CA SER A 71 4.90 -0.35 7.57
C SER A 71 3.86 -1.19 8.34
N SER A 72 3.95 -1.21 9.68
CA SER A 72 3.10 -2.00 10.56
C SER A 72 2.64 -1.19 11.77
N SER A 73 1.39 -1.35 12.19
CA SER A 73 0.83 -0.65 13.36
C SER A 73 1.25 -1.26 14.70
N SER A 74 2.22 -2.17 14.72
CA SER A 74 2.69 -2.79 15.96
C SER A 74 3.50 -1.78 16.76
N ALA A 75 2.88 -1.22 17.80
CA ALA A 75 3.58 -0.52 18.85
C ALA A 75 4.41 -1.52 19.67
N ILE A 76 5.68 -1.69 19.31
CA ILE A 76 6.64 -2.56 20.03
C ILE A 76 7.15 -1.86 21.31
N ARG A 77 6.60 -0.70 21.67
CA ARG A 77 7.02 -0.02 22.89
C ARG A 77 6.57 -0.84 24.09
N GLU A 78 7.53 -1.28 24.89
CA GLU A 78 7.23 -1.87 26.18
C GLU A 78 6.38 -0.92 27.01
N SER A 79 5.31 -1.45 27.60
CA SER A 79 4.51 -0.71 28.57
C SER A 79 5.45 -0.15 29.66
N PRO A 80 5.25 1.08 30.15
CA PRO A 80 6.11 1.69 31.17
C PRO A 80 6.37 0.80 32.38
N SER A 81 5.39 -0.04 32.75
CA SER A 81 5.49 -1.01 33.85
C SER A 81 6.59 -2.07 33.66
N LYS A 82 6.84 -2.53 32.43
CA LYS A 82 7.89 -3.53 32.11
C LYS A 82 9.29 -2.92 32.08
N LYS A 83 9.41 -1.64 31.70
CA LYS A 83 10.69 -0.90 31.68
C LYS A 83 11.21 -0.56 33.09
N ARG A 84 10.33 -0.54 34.10
CA ARG A 84 10.65 -0.13 35.48
C ARG A 84 11.13 -1.28 36.39
N GLN A 85 11.15 -2.52 35.90
CA GLN A 85 11.64 -3.68 36.66
C GLN A 85 13.14 -3.90 36.48
#